data_AF-A0A1R0X1P6-F1
#
_entry.id   AF-A0A1R0X1P6-F1
#
_cell.length_a   1.000
_cell.length_b   1.000
_cell.length_c   1.000
_cell.angle_alpha   90.00
_cell.angle_beta   90.00
_cell.angle_gamma   90.00
#
_symmetry.space_group_name_H-M   'P 1'
#
loop_
_entity.id
_entity.type
_entity.pdbx_description
1 polymer ?
#
loop_
_entity_poly.entity_id
_entity_poly.type
_entity_poly.pdbx_seq_one_letter_code
_entity_poly.pdbx_strand_id
1 'polypeptide(L)'
;MNKIGENIRLLRKRMGLTQIDFSKQIDISQGTLSDIEQGHCNPSVETVLSIHEKYGASLEFILKGFEDNQSAKIIFKDTISNVEELINVMKILSHEAQLEILDYAKFKLNSSRKN
;
A
#
# COMPACT_ATOMS: atom_id res chain seq x y z
N MET A 1 1.39 -21.80 -6.75
CA MET A 1 2.14 -20.62 -6.25
C MET A 1 1.33 -19.95 -5.17
N ASN A 2 1.89 -19.81 -3.98
CA ASN A 2 1.22 -19.16 -2.86
C ASN A 2 1.36 -17.64 -3.02
N LYS A 3 0.27 -16.98 -3.42
CA LYS A 3 0.23 -15.52 -3.65
C LYS A 3 0.66 -14.72 -2.42
N ILE A 4 0.37 -15.21 -1.20
CA ILE A 4 0.69 -14.52 0.05
C ILE A 4 2.21 -14.46 0.26
N GLY A 5 2.90 -15.58 0.04
CA GLY A 5 4.37 -15.64 0.16
C GLY A 5 5.07 -14.66 -0.79
N GLU A 6 4.57 -14.55 -2.02
CA GLU A 6 5.07 -13.60 -3.01
C GLU A 6 4.85 -12.14 -2.57
N ASN A 7 3.67 -11.82 -2.02
CA ASN A 7 3.38 -10.48 -1.51
C ASN A 7 4.30 -10.08 -0.35
N ILE A 8 4.55 -11.01 0.59
CA ILE A 8 5.47 -10.80 1.71
C ILE A 8 6.90 -10.57 1.21
N ARG A 9 7.35 -11.37 0.23
CA ARG A 9 8.66 -11.20 -0.43
C ARG A 9 8.77 -9.84 -1.10
N LEU A 10 7.74 -9.41 -1.82
CA LEU A 10 7.68 -8.11 -2.48
C LEU A 10 7.78 -6.96 -1.47
N LEU A 11 7.01 -7.03 -0.37
CA LEU A 11 7.07 -6.06 0.71
C LEU A 11 8.48 -5.94 1.28
N ARG A 12 9.07 -7.07 1.67
CA ARG A 12 10.43 -7.11 2.23
C ARG A 12 11.44 -6.47 1.29
N LYS A 13 11.36 -6.79 -0.01
CA LYS A 13 12.25 -6.22 -1.03
C LYS A 13 12.05 -4.71 -1.21
N ARG A 14 10.82 -4.21 -1.15
CA ARG A 14 10.53 -2.76 -1.19
C ARG A 14 11.10 -2.01 0.02
N MET A 15 11.16 -2.67 1.17
CA MET A 15 11.81 -2.13 2.37
C MET A 15 13.34 -2.24 2.34
N GLY A 16 13.93 -2.86 1.31
CA GLY A 16 15.38 -3.05 1.21
C GLY A 16 15.97 -4.03 2.22
N LEU A 17 15.13 -4.90 2.83
CA LEU A 17 15.54 -5.76 3.94
C LEU A 17 15.99 -7.16 3.49
N THR A 18 16.97 -7.72 4.20
CA THR A 18 17.32 -9.14 4.07
C THR A 18 16.24 -10.02 4.71
N GLN A 19 16.21 -11.32 4.41
CA GLN A 19 15.29 -12.23 5.09
C GLN A 19 15.57 -12.29 6.59
N ILE A 20 16.84 -12.19 7.00
CA ILE A 20 17.25 -12.18 8.41
C ILE A 20 16.70 -10.93 9.12
N ASP A 21 16.84 -9.75 8.51
CA ASP A 21 16.38 -8.50 9.13
C ASP A 21 14.86 -8.45 9.22
N PHE A 22 14.18 -8.88 8.16
CA PHE A 22 12.72 -8.89 8.11
C PHE A 22 12.13 -9.89 9.10
N SER A 23 12.65 -11.12 9.16
CA SER A 23 12.12 -12.16 10.05
C SER A 23 12.27 -11.78 11.51
N LYS A 24 13.40 -11.16 11.90
CA LYS A 24 13.62 -10.62 13.25
C LYS A 24 12.62 -9.53 13.62
N GLN A 25 12.24 -8.68 12.67
CA GLN A 25 11.31 -7.58 12.92
C GLN A 25 9.86 -8.02 13.10
N ILE A 26 9.48 -9.19 12.58
CA ILE A 26 8.15 -9.78 12.70
C ILE A 26 8.12 -11.03 13.60
N ASP A 27 9.18 -11.23 14.38
CA ASP A 27 9.33 -12.29 15.38
C ASP A 27 9.12 -13.72 14.85
N ILE A 28 9.70 -14.04 13.69
CA ILE A 28 9.77 -15.41 13.15
C ILE A 28 11.19 -15.81 12.78
N SER A 29 11.41 -17.12 12.63
CA SER A 29 12.71 -17.62 12.15
C SER A 29 12.93 -17.27 10.68
N GLN A 30 14.19 -17.08 10.27
CA GLN A 30 14.52 -16.84 8.86
C GLN A 30 14.13 -18.03 7.98
N GLY A 31 14.24 -19.27 8.48
CA GLY A 31 13.79 -20.47 7.77
C GLY A 31 12.28 -20.44 7.51
N THR A 32 11.48 -20.10 8.52
CA THR A 32 10.03 -19.91 8.39
C THR A 32 9.69 -18.84 7.35
N LEU A 33 10.37 -17.69 7.38
CA LEU A 33 10.17 -16.66 6.35
C LEU A 33 10.52 -17.17 4.96
N SER A 34 11.61 -17.95 4.82
CA SER A 34 12.01 -18.53 3.54
C SER A 34 10.95 -19.49 3.00
N ASP A 35 10.43 -20.39 3.84
CA ASP A 35 9.37 -21.33 3.46
C ASP A 35 8.08 -20.60 3.08
N ILE A 36 7.72 -19.53 3.79
CA ILE A 36 6.60 -18.66 3.44
C ILE A 36 6.82 -18.02 2.06
N GLU A 37 7.96 -17.36 1.85
CA GLU A 37 8.25 -16.63 0.60
C GLU A 37 8.41 -17.53 -0.62
N GLN A 38 8.78 -18.80 -0.42
CA GLN A 38 8.85 -19.82 -1.48
C GLN A 38 7.48 -20.51 -1.69
N GLY A 39 6.52 -20.25 -0.80
CA GLY A 39 5.19 -20.84 -0.85
C GLY A 39 5.13 -22.30 -0.38
N HIS A 40 6.13 -22.76 0.37
CA HIS A 40 6.15 -24.07 1.02
C HIS A 40 5.18 -24.14 2.21
N CYS A 41 4.94 -23.02 2.88
CA CYS A 41 3.93 -22.91 3.93
C CYS A 41 3.17 -21.58 3.85
N ASN A 42 2.04 -21.51 4.56
CA ASN A 42 1.30 -20.27 4.76
C ASN A 42 1.80 -19.56 6.01
N PRO A 43 1.85 -18.21 6.02
CA PRO A 43 2.08 -17.48 7.27
C PRO A 43 0.91 -17.70 8.24
N SER A 44 1.18 -17.63 9.54
CA SER A 44 0.12 -17.61 10.55
C SER A 44 -0.61 -16.27 10.53
N VAL A 45 -1.78 -16.20 11.18
CA VAL A 45 -2.52 -14.94 11.33
C VAL A 45 -1.68 -13.93 12.12
N GLU A 46 -0.99 -14.38 13.16
CA GLU A 46 -0.08 -13.56 13.97
C GLU A 46 1.07 -12.99 13.12
N THR A 47 1.62 -13.79 12.20
CA THR A 47 2.66 -13.33 11.28
C THR A 47 2.13 -12.22 10.37
N VAL A 48 0.92 -12.38 9.84
CA VAL A 48 0.27 -11.36 8.98
C VAL A 48 -0.02 -10.08 9.75
N LEU A 49 -0.52 -10.18 10.98
CA LEU A 49 -0.78 -9.03 11.85
C LEU A 49 0.52 -8.31 12.24
N SER A 50 1.58 -9.05 12.57
CA SER A 50 2.89 -8.47 12.87
C SER A 50 3.44 -7.66 11.69
N ILE A 51 3.29 -8.18 10.46
CA ILE A 51 3.67 -7.45 9.24
C ILE A 51 2.84 -6.15 9.09
N HIS A 52 1.52 -6.23 9.31
CA HIS A 52 0.63 -5.07 9.25
C HIS A 52 1.03 -3.99 10.26
N GLU A 53 1.23 -4.37 11.52
CA GLU A 53 1.58 -3.45 12.61
C GLU A 53 2.98 -2.84 12.41
N LYS A 54 3.95 -3.65 11.95
CA LYS A 54 5.34 -3.21 11.81
C LYS A 54 5.56 -2.27 10.63
N TYR A 55 4.92 -2.54 9.50
CA TYR A 55 5.20 -1.86 8.23
C TYR A 55 4.02 -1.02 7.70
N GLY A 56 2.87 -1.02 8.39
CA GLY A 56 1.67 -0.32 7.94
C GLY A 56 1.08 -0.89 6.64
N ALA A 57 1.47 -2.10 6.26
CA ALA A 57 0.98 -2.76 5.05
C ALA A 57 -0.49 -3.16 5.24
N SER A 58 -1.36 -2.88 4.26
CA SER A 58 -2.77 -3.28 4.36
C SER A 58 -2.91 -4.81 4.33
N LEU A 59 -3.84 -5.34 5.12
CA LEU A 59 -4.15 -6.78 5.13
C LEU A 59 -4.56 -7.26 3.73
N GLU A 60 -5.29 -6.43 2.98
CA GLU A 60 -5.69 -6.70 1.60
C GLU A 60 -4.47 -6.94 0.69
N PHE A 61 -3.44 -6.09 0.81
CA PHE A 61 -2.21 -6.27 0.04
C PHE A 61 -1.47 -7.55 0.45
N ILE A 62 -1.33 -7.83 1.74
CA ILE A 62 -0.62 -9.04 2.21
C ILE A 62 -1.32 -10.30 1.70
N LEU A 63 -2.65 -10.34 1.80
CA LEU A 63 -3.46 -11.53 1.50
C LEU A 63 -3.75 -11.72 0.00
N LYS A 64 -4.07 -10.65 -0.74
CA LYS A 64 -4.50 -10.74 -2.14
C LYS A 64 -3.47 -10.21 -3.14
N GLY A 65 -2.51 -9.43 -2.65
CA GLY A 65 -1.57 -8.69 -3.49
C GLY A 65 -2.24 -7.47 -4.11
N PHE A 66 -1.51 -6.77 -4.97
CA PHE A 66 -2.17 -5.87 -5.91
C PHE A 66 -2.84 -6.76 -6.97
N GLU A 67 -4.16 -6.65 -7.14
CA GLU A 67 -4.78 -7.26 -8.32
C GLU A 67 -4.08 -6.68 -9.54
N ASP A 68 -3.53 -7.56 -10.39
CA ASP A 68 -2.99 -7.19 -11.70
C ASP A 68 -4.17 -6.84 -12.61
N ASN A 69 -4.82 -5.73 -12.29
CA ASN A 69 -6.11 -5.33 -12.82
C ASN A 69 -5.87 -4.60 -14.13
N GLN A 70 -5.41 -5.32 -15.15
CA GLN A 70 -5.38 -4.81 -16.53
C GLN A 70 -6.80 -4.49 -17.04
N SER A 71 -7.85 -5.02 -16.40
CA SER A 71 -9.25 -4.70 -16.67
C SER A 71 -9.78 -3.47 -15.89
N ALA A 72 -9.31 -3.18 -14.67
CA ALA A 72 -9.65 -1.93 -13.98
C ALA A 72 -8.78 -0.74 -14.40
N LYS A 73 -7.68 -0.99 -15.12
CA LYS A 73 -6.74 0.03 -15.62
C LYS A 73 -7.39 1.07 -16.55
N ILE A 74 -8.49 0.75 -17.22
CA ILE A 74 -9.11 1.69 -18.16
C ILE A 74 -9.98 2.74 -17.43
N ILE A 75 -10.51 2.44 -16.23
CA ILE A 75 -11.34 3.39 -15.47
C ILE A 75 -10.50 4.17 -14.43
N PHE A 76 -9.44 3.55 -13.89
CA PHE A 76 -8.61 4.19 -12.85
C PHE A 76 -7.45 5.03 -13.38
N LYS A 77 -7.00 4.85 -14.63
CA LYS A 77 -5.87 5.62 -15.15
C LYS A 77 -6.17 7.12 -15.23
N ASP A 78 -7.41 7.50 -15.54
CA ASP A 78 -7.80 8.92 -15.61
C ASP A 78 -7.95 9.53 -14.21
N THR A 79 -8.55 8.82 -13.25
CA THR A 79 -8.77 9.35 -11.89
C THR A 79 -7.49 9.37 -11.05
N ILE A 80 -6.64 8.34 -11.13
CA ILE A 80 -5.37 8.29 -10.38
C ILE A 80 -4.36 9.27 -10.96
N SER A 81 -4.29 9.43 -12.30
CA SER A 81 -3.44 10.44 -12.95
C SER A 81 -3.76 11.84 -12.43
N ASN A 82 -5.04 12.18 -12.28
CA ASN A 82 -5.46 13.49 -11.79
C ASN A 82 -5.10 13.71 -10.31
N VAL A 83 -5.14 12.67 -9.47
CA VAL A 83 -4.78 12.81 -8.05
C VAL A 83 -3.26 12.95 -7.86
N GLU A 84 -2.46 12.19 -8.61
CA GLU A 84 -1.00 12.32 -8.58
C GLU A 84 -0.56 13.70 -9.08
N GLU A 85 -1.18 14.20 -10.15
CA GLU A 85 -0.96 15.55 -10.66
C GLU A 85 -1.32 16.62 -9.63
N LEU A 86 -2.49 16.50 -8.97
CA LEU A 86 -2.89 17.41 -7.89
C LEU A 86 -1.88 17.41 -6.74
N ILE A 87 -1.40 16.24 -6.31
CA ILE A 87 -0.41 16.15 -5.24
C ILE A 87 0.91 16.82 -5.64
N ASN A 88 1.35 16.64 -6.89
CA ASN A 88 2.60 17.26 -7.38
C ASN A 88 2.47 18.78 -7.50
N VAL A 89 1.34 19.28 -8.01
CA VAL A 89 1.05 20.72 -8.06
C VAL A 89 1.03 21.31 -6.65
N MET A 90 0.33 20.67 -5.71
CA MET A 90 0.24 21.14 -4.33
C MET A 90 1.61 21.25 -3.66
N LYS A 91 2.54 20.33 -3.93
CA LYS A 91 3.91 20.38 -3.39
C LYS A 91 4.72 21.60 -3.86
N ILE A 92 4.38 22.19 -5.01
CA ILE A 92 5.12 23.30 -5.63
C ILE A 92 4.52 24.66 -5.24
N LEU A 93 3.23 24.71 -4.95
CA LEU A 93 2.51 25.94 -4.62
C LEU A 93 2.93 26.54 -3.26
N SER A 94 2.74 27.86 -3.12
CA SER A 94 2.89 28.56 -1.84
C SER A 94 1.82 28.10 -0.84
N HIS A 95 2.10 28.22 0.45
CA HIS A 95 1.16 27.85 1.50
C HIS A 95 -0.18 28.62 1.39
N GLU A 96 -0.15 29.89 1.00
CA GLU A 96 -1.35 30.70 0.76
C GLU A 96 -2.21 30.12 -0.37
N ALA A 97 -1.61 29.81 -1.52
CA ALA A 97 -2.32 29.21 -2.65
C ALA A 97 -2.87 27.81 -2.33
N GLN A 98 -2.15 27.02 -1.51
CA GLN A 98 -2.64 25.71 -1.04
C GLN A 98 -3.92 25.87 -0.19
N LEU A 99 -3.99 26.88 0.68
CA LEU A 99 -5.16 27.15 1.51
C LEU A 99 -6.37 27.58 0.67
N GLU A 100 -6.17 28.44 -0.32
CA GLU A 100 -7.24 28.87 -1.23
C GLU A 100 -7.85 27.69 -1.99
N ILE A 101 -7.01 26.79 -2.52
CA ILE A 101 -7.44 25.57 -3.21
C ILE A 101 -8.20 24.66 -2.26
N LEU A 102 -7.71 24.49 -1.03
CA LEU A 102 -8.36 23.66 -0.03
C LEU A 102 -9.75 24.21 0.34
N ASP A 103 -9.89 25.51 0.49
CA ASP A 103 -11.17 26.15 0.80
C ASP A 103 -12.16 26.03 -0.35
N TYR A 104 -11.70 26.15 -1.60
CA TYR A 104 -12.52 25.86 -2.77
C TYR A 104 -12.99 24.40 -2.82
N ALA A 105 -12.10 23.44 -2.53
CA ALA A 105 -12.45 22.02 -2.49
C ALA A 105 -13.50 21.73 -1.41
N LYS A 106 -13.34 22.31 -0.21
CA LYS A 106 -14.32 22.22 0.88
C LYS A 106 -15.67 22.83 0.48
N PHE A 107 -15.65 23.99 -0.19
CA PHE A 107 -16.87 24.62 -0.70
C PHE A 107 -17.62 23.69 -1.66
N LYS A 108 -16.92 23.11 -2.65
CA LYS A 108 -17.52 22.16 -3.59
C LYS A 108 -18.10 20.93 -2.90
N LEU A 109 -17.39 20.36 -1.93
CA LEU A 109 -17.88 19.21 -1.15
C LEU A 109 -19.19 19.52 -0.41
N ASN A 110 -19.31 20.74 0.13
CA ASN A 110 -20.51 21.19 0.83
C ASN A 110 -21.67 21.53 -0.13
N SER A 111 -21.38 22.04 -1.32
CA SER A 111 -22.40 22.31 -2.35
C SER A 111 -22.96 21.02 -2.97
N SER A 112 -22.17 19.97 -3.12
CA SER A 112 -22.62 18.67 -3.65
C SER A 112 -23.52 17.87 -2.69
N ARG A 113 -23.59 18.24 -1.41
CA ARG A 113 -24.46 17.59 -0.40
C ARG A 113 -25.86 18.21 -0.29
N LYS A 114 -26.12 19.31 -1.02
CA LYS A 114 -27.40 20.05 -0.99
C LYS A 114 -28.31 19.76 -2.19
N ASN A 115 -27.93 18.82 -3.07
CA ASN A 115 -28.76 18.33 -4.18
C ASN A 115 -29.18 16.89 -3.93
#